data_AF-A0A953E877-F1
#
_entry.id   AF-A0A953E877-F1
#
_cell.length_a   1.000
_cell.length_b   1.000
_cell.length_c   1.000
_cell.angle_alpha   90.00
_cell.angle_beta   90.00
_cell.angle_gamma   90.00
#
_symmetry.space_group_name_H-M   'P 1'
#
loop_
_entity.id
_entity.type
_entity.pdbx_description
1 polymer ?
#
loop_
_entity_poly.entity_id
_entity_poly.type
_entity_poly.pdbx_seq_one_letter_code
_entity_poly.pdbx_strand_id
1 'polypeptide(L)'
;MSGSGNGNRGGAERAPVFGDDIGDLSDFAPRPPAPPERVRSVAERAGFRSRDPRPAAPPQAAAAVPATPPRREPRRYRTGRNVQLNIKARAEDIEAFYALADRTGLVLGEVFARAVAALGRELSEGKRQATE
;
A
#
# COMPACT_ATOMS: atom_id res chain seq x y z
N MET A 1 -17.39 16.25 -61.37
CA MET A 1 -16.51 15.46 -60.49
C MET A 1 -16.15 16.36 -59.32
N SER A 2 -16.96 16.38 -58.26
CA SER A 2 -16.94 15.42 -57.15
C SER A 2 -15.63 15.51 -56.36
N GLY A 3 -15.74 16.05 -55.16
CA GLY A 3 -14.65 16.15 -54.19
C GLY A 3 -15.15 16.75 -52.88
N SER A 4 -16.05 16.03 -52.19
CA SER A 4 -16.44 16.33 -50.81
C SER A 4 -15.22 16.38 -49.90
N GLY A 5 -14.98 17.53 -49.26
CA GLY A 5 -14.01 17.70 -48.18
C GLY A 5 -14.74 17.96 -46.87
N ASN A 6 -14.69 16.98 -45.98
CA ASN A 6 -15.38 16.86 -44.71
C ASN A 6 -15.11 18.03 -43.75
N GLY A 7 -16.13 18.40 -42.97
CA GLY A 7 -16.09 19.56 -42.08
C GLY A 7 -15.07 19.43 -40.95
N ASN A 8 -14.38 20.53 -40.65
CA ASN A 8 -13.75 20.75 -39.36
C ASN A 8 -14.39 21.97 -38.71
N ARG A 9 -15.50 21.75 -38.00
CA ARG A 9 -16.14 22.77 -37.18
C ARG A 9 -15.24 23.06 -35.99
N GLY A 10 -14.69 24.28 -35.96
CA GLY A 10 -14.39 25.04 -34.74
C GLY A 10 -13.60 24.30 -33.66
N GLY A 11 -12.32 24.05 -33.92
CA GLY A 11 -11.38 23.88 -32.82
C GLY A 11 -11.13 25.24 -32.17
N ALA A 12 -11.92 25.60 -31.17
CA ALA A 12 -11.52 26.67 -30.26
C ALA A 12 -10.18 26.26 -29.66
N GLU A 13 -9.14 27.02 -29.97
CA GLU A 13 -7.83 26.88 -29.37
C GLU A 13 -8.00 26.84 -27.85
N ARG A 14 -7.44 25.82 -27.20
CA ARG A 14 -7.59 25.67 -25.74
C ARG A 14 -6.99 26.90 -25.08
N ALA A 15 -7.79 27.60 -24.29
CA ALA A 15 -7.31 28.73 -23.51
C ALA A 15 -6.07 28.30 -22.70
N PRO A 16 -4.98 29.09 -22.72
CA PRO A 16 -3.79 28.75 -21.97
C PRO A 16 -4.16 28.66 -20.48
N VAL A 17 -3.70 27.58 -19.82
CA VAL A 17 -4.00 27.28 -18.40
C VAL A 17 -3.52 28.40 -17.47
N PHE A 18 -2.50 29.13 -17.90
CA PHE A 18 -2.00 30.34 -17.27
C PHE A 18 -2.02 31.44 -18.32
N GLY A 19 -2.72 32.55 -18.05
CA GLY A 19 -2.66 33.73 -18.92
C GLY A 19 -1.25 34.35 -18.89
N ASP A 20 -0.98 35.28 -19.81
CA ASP A 20 0.30 36.01 -19.87
C ASP A 20 0.55 36.93 -18.65
N ASP A 21 -0.43 37.06 -17.75
CA ASP A 21 -0.34 37.77 -16.46
C ASP A 21 0.33 36.93 -15.35
N ILE A 22 1.45 36.28 -15.67
CA ILE A 22 2.36 35.82 -14.63
C ILE A 22 3.15 37.06 -14.21
N GLY A 23 2.68 37.75 -13.18
CA GLY A 23 3.30 38.97 -12.63
C GLY A 23 4.77 38.78 -12.24
N ASP A 24 5.41 39.84 -11.74
CA ASP A 24 6.84 39.86 -11.45
C ASP A 24 7.30 38.66 -10.58
N LEU A 25 8.14 37.80 -11.16
CA LEU A 25 8.71 36.61 -10.52
C LEU A 25 10.07 36.87 -9.86
N SER A 26 10.53 38.12 -9.81
CA SER A 26 11.84 38.48 -9.25
C SER A 26 11.98 38.08 -7.77
N ASP A 27 10.88 37.96 -7.04
CA ASP A 27 10.83 37.49 -5.65
C ASP A 27 11.01 35.96 -5.50
N PHE A 28 10.91 35.20 -6.59
CA PHE A 28 11.15 33.76 -6.64
C PHE A 28 12.64 33.44 -6.78
N ALA A 29 13.48 34.11 -5.99
CA ALA A 29 14.91 33.86 -5.91
C ALA A 29 15.23 32.87 -4.76
N PRO A 30 16.25 32.01 -4.90
CA PRO A 30 16.65 31.10 -3.85
C PRO A 30 17.10 31.88 -2.60
N ARG A 31 16.43 31.62 -1.47
CA ARG A 31 16.81 32.18 -0.17
C ARG A 31 17.89 31.32 0.49
N PRO A 32 18.76 31.92 1.32
CA PRO A 32 19.71 31.15 2.10
C PRO A 32 19.00 30.13 3.01
N PRO A 33 19.58 28.94 3.21
CA PRO A 33 18.96 27.90 4.03
C PRO A 33 18.74 28.40 5.46
N ALA A 34 17.56 28.10 6.02
CA ALA A 34 17.26 28.43 7.41
C ALA A 34 18.12 27.59 8.37
N PRO A 35 18.43 28.11 9.58
CA PRO A 35 19.11 27.34 10.62
C PRO A 35 18.36 26.04 10.96
N PRO A 36 19.06 24.92 11.14
CA PRO A 36 18.44 23.60 11.31
C PRO A 36 17.50 23.53 12.53
N GLU A 37 17.78 24.27 13.59
CA GLU A 37 16.94 24.36 14.79
C GLU A 37 15.58 25.02 14.49
N ARG A 38 15.58 26.05 13.63
CA ARG A 38 14.33 26.70 13.20
C ARG A 38 13.49 25.76 12.33
N VAL A 39 14.13 25.01 11.45
CA VAL A 39 13.45 24.00 10.63
C VAL A 39 12.84 22.91 11.51
N ARG A 40 13.59 22.39 12.48
CA ARG A 40 13.11 21.38 13.44
C ARG A 40 11.90 21.87 14.25
N SER A 41 11.97 23.07 14.81
CA SER A 41 10.86 23.62 15.61
C SER A 41 9.59 23.88 14.79
N VAL A 42 9.71 24.26 13.51
CA VAL A 42 8.55 24.39 12.61
C VAL A 42 7.99 23.00 12.27
N ALA A 43 8.85 22.06 11.91
CA ALA A 43 8.46 20.69 11.59
C ALA A 43 7.72 20.01 12.76
N GLU A 44 8.25 20.12 13.97
CA GLU A 44 7.64 19.54 15.18
C GLU A 44 6.27 20.14 15.49
N ARG A 45 6.12 21.47 15.39
CA ARG A 45 4.83 22.15 15.56
C ARG A 45 3.81 21.73 14.50
N ALA A 46 4.27 21.45 13.28
CA ALA A 46 3.46 20.93 12.19
C ALA A 46 3.21 19.41 12.28
N GLY A 47 3.67 18.73 13.34
CA GLY A 47 3.47 17.30 13.55
C GLY A 47 4.48 16.39 12.86
N PHE A 48 5.46 16.95 12.14
CA PHE A 48 6.56 16.21 11.54
C PHE A 48 7.67 15.98 12.57
N ARG A 49 7.45 15.00 13.45
CA ARG A 49 8.46 14.57 14.44
C ARG A 49 9.49 13.67 13.76
N SER A 50 10.78 13.85 14.09
CA SER A 50 11.82 12.93 13.62
C SER A 50 11.56 11.52 14.14
N ARG A 51 11.79 10.52 13.27
CA ARG A 51 11.74 9.09 13.59
C ARG A 51 13.12 8.50 13.84
N ASP A 52 14.16 9.34 13.94
CA ASP A 52 15.49 8.85 14.27
C ASP A 52 15.42 8.06 15.58
N PRO A 53 16.07 6.89 15.66
CA PRO A 53 16.13 6.13 16.89
C PRO A 53 16.79 7.01 17.96
N ARG A 54 15.99 7.49 18.91
CA ARG A 54 16.49 8.19 20.08
C ARG A 54 17.50 7.26 20.76
N PRO A 55 18.75 7.71 21.05
CA PRO A 55 19.66 6.95 21.90
C PRO A 55 18.90 6.58 23.17
N ALA A 56 18.88 5.28 23.48
CA ALA A 56 18.03 4.70 24.51
C ALA A 56 18.11 5.51 25.81
N ALA A 57 17.04 6.23 26.14
CA ALA A 57 16.85 6.72 27.49
C ALA A 57 16.63 5.49 28.40
N PRO A 58 17.17 5.48 29.63
CA PRO A 58 16.95 4.37 30.56
C PRO A 58 15.45 4.16 30.80
N PRO A 59 15.01 2.90 30.98
CA PRO A 59 13.59 2.53 30.97
C PRO A 59 12.87 3.19 32.15
N GLN A 60 12.11 4.23 31.87
CA GLN A 60 11.17 4.83 32.81
C GLN A 60 9.83 4.10 32.68
N ALA A 61 9.30 3.69 33.84
CA ALA A 61 8.18 2.77 34.05
C ALA A 61 7.09 2.79 32.98
N ALA A 62 6.82 1.60 32.45
CA ALA A 62 5.78 1.32 31.46
C ALA A 62 4.39 1.75 31.97
N ALA A 63 3.83 2.81 31.38
CA ALA A 63 2.39 2.97 31.31
C ALA A 63 1.84 1.86 30.40
N ALA A 64 0.85 1.12 30.89
CA ALA A 64 0.25 -0.04 30.25
C ALA A 64 -0.28 0.30 28.84
N VAL A 65 0.47 -0.11 27.82
CA VAL A 65 0.01 -0.14 26.43
C VAL A 65 -0.80 -1.43 26.27
N PRO A 66 -2.02 -1.39 25.69
CA PRO A 66 -2.79 -2.61 25.43
C PRO A 66 -1.96 -3.58 24.58
N ALA A 67 -2.04 -4.87 24.92
CA ALA A 67 -1.22 -5.94 24.39
C ALA A 67 -1.09 -5.87 22.87
N THR A 68 0.12 -5.55 22.40
CA THR A 68 0.48 -5.71 20.99
C THR A 68 0.33 -7.20 20.65
N PRO A 69 -0.38 -7.57 19.55
CA PRO A 69 -0.46 -8.97 19.15
C PRO A 69 0.97 -9.52 18.99
N PRO A 70 1.23 -10.77 19.40
CA PRO A 70 2.58 -11.32 19.47
C PRO A 70 3.29 -11.14 18.12
N ARG A 71 4.49 -10.56 18.19
CA ARG A 71 5.33 -10.30 17.02
C ARG A 71 5.66 -11.63 16.34
N ARG A 72 4.97 -11.92 15.25
CA ARG A 72 5.09 -13.17 14.50
C ARG A 72 6.49 -13.28 13.89
N GLU A 73 7.17 -14.39 14.13
CA GLU A 73 8.49 -14.66 13.57
C GLU A 73 8.43 -14.69 12.02
N PRO A 74 9.32 -13.95 11.33
CA PRO A 74 9.34 -13.93 9.88
C PRO A 74 9.90 -15.24 9.32
N ARG A 75 9.00 -16.15 8.95
CA ARG A 75 9.30 -17.39 8.22
C ARG A 75 9.52 -17.07 6.73
N ARG A 76 10.74 -16.68 6.33
CA ARG A 76 11.08 -16.40 4.91
C ARG A 76 11.68 -17.64 4.24
N TYR A 77 10.87 -18.34 3.46
CA TYR A 77 11.33 -19.34 2.48
C TYR A 77 11.21 -18.75 1.06
N ARG A 78 12.23 -18.90 0.21
CA ARG A 78 12.19 -18.47 -1.20
C ARG A 78 11.48 -19.54 -2.03
N THR A 79 10.17 -19.40 -2.26
CA THR A 79 9.32 -20.46 -2.84
C THR A 79 8.64 -20.07 -4.16
N GLY A 80 9.08 -19.00 -4.84
CA GLY A 80 8.48 -18.54 -6.11
C GLY A 80 7.07 -17.91 -5.99
N ARG A 81 6.53 -17.77 -4.78
CA ARG A 81 5.22 -17.11 -4.52
C ARG A 81 5.41 -15.59 -4.43
N ASN A 82 5.63 -14.94 -5.58
CA ASN A 82 5.98 -13.52 -5.69
C ASN A 82 4.86 -12.64 -6.31
N VAL A 83 3.77 -13.23 -6.76
CA VAL A 83 2.61 -12.50 -7.32
C VAL A 83 1.63 -12.18 -6.21
N GLN A 84 1.20 -10.91 -6.16
CA GLN A 84 0.24 -10.44 -5.17
C GLN A 84 -1.20 -10.74 -5.60
N LEU A 85 -2.00 -11.26 -4.66
CA LEU A 85 -3.44 -11.44 -4.81
C LEU A 85 -4.16 -10.41 -3.95
N ASN A 86 -4.76 -9.40 -4.59
CA ASN A 86 -5.50 -8.34 -3.89
C ASN A 86 -6.95 -8.77 -3.64
N ILE A 87 -7.20 -9.40 -2.49
CA ILE A 87 -8.55 -9.81 -2.08
C ILE A 87 -8.96 -9.12 -0.79
N LYS A 88 -10.25 -8.80 -0.69
CA LYS A 88 -10.89 -8.45 0.57
C LYS A 88 -11.51 -9.71 1.16
N ALA A 89 -11.31 -9.94 2.45
CA ALA A 89 -11.84 -11.08 3.19
C ALA A 89 -12.47 -10.59 4.49
N ARG A 90 -13.38 -11.37 5.06
CA ARG A 90 -13.95 -11.09 6.38
C ARG A 90 -12.91 -11.35 7.47
N ALA A 91 -13.09 -10.76 8.66
CA ALA A 91 -12.14 -10.92 9.76
C ALA A 91 -12.01 -12.39 10.20
N GLU A 92 -13.14 -13.11 10.23
CA GLU A 92 -13.20 -14.49 10.68
C GLU A 92 -12.44 -15.43 9.71
N ASP A 93 -12.54 -15.17 8.41
CA ASP A 93 -11.83 -15.94 7.39
C ASP A 93 -10.31 -15.73 7.49
N ILE A 94 -9.88 -14.50 7.79
CA ILE A 94 -8.47 -14.14 7.99
C ILE A 94 -7.92 -14.86 9.23
N GLU A 95 -8.66 -14.86 10.34
CA GLU A 95 -8.27 -15.56 11.57
C GLU A 95 -8.16 -17.06 11.36
N ALA A 96 -9.14 -17.67 10.71
CA ALA A 96 -9.12 -19.09 10.37
C ALA A 96 -7.90 -19.45 9.49
N PHE A 97 -7.56 -18.58 8.54
CA PHE A 97 -6.39 -18.77 7.68
C PHE A 97 -5.07 -18.68 8.45
N TYR A 98 -4.95 -17.76 9.40
CA TYR A 98 -3.78 -17.70 10.29
C TYR A 98 -3.69 -18.94 11.20
N ALA A 99 -4.81 -19.37 11.79
CA ALA A 99 -4.84 -20.56 12.63
C ALA A 99 -4.40 -21.83 11.88
N LEU A 100 -4.72 -21.93 10.58
CA LEU A 100 -4.21 -23.02 9.72
C LEU A 100 -2.69 -22.99 9.59
N ALA A 101 -2.10 -21.81 9.41
CA ALA A 101 -0.63 -21.66 9.33
C ALA A 101 0.04 -22.00 10.66
N ASP A 102 -0.55 -21.60 11.78
CA ASP A 102 -0.02 -21.88 13.11
C ASP A 102 -0.07 -23.38 13.42
N ARG A 103 -1.21 -24.04 13.16
CA ARG A 103 -1.37 -25.50 13.38
C ARG A 103 -0.44 -26.35 12.52
N THR A 104 -0.18 -25.92 11.28
CA THR A 104 0.62 -26.70 10.33
C THR A 104 2.10 -26.34 10.36
N GLY A 105 2.49 -25.26 11.03
CA GLY A 105 3.84 -24.70 10.98
C GLY A 105 4.23 -24.11 9.63
N LEU A 106 3.30 -24.03 8.67
CA LEU A 106 3.56 -23.56 7.31
C LEU A 106 3.54 -22.04 7.22
N VAL A 107 4.07 -21.52 6.11
CA VAL A 107 3.92 -20.10 5.75
C VAL A 107 2.60 -19.86 5.04
N LEU A 108 2.05 -18.64 5.16
CA LEU A 108 0.76 -18.27 4.57
C LEU A 108 0.66 -18.62 3.08
N GLY A 109 1.70 -18.34 2.30
CA GLY A 109 1.69 -18.67 0.87
C GLY A 109 1.59 -20.17 0.58
N GLU A 110 2.13 -21.01 1.46
CA GLU A 110 2.03 -22.47 1.35
C GLU A 110 0.62 -22.95 1.75
N VAL A 111 0.07 -22.40 2.83
CA VAL A 111 -1.31 -22.69 3.25
C VAL A 111 -2.29 -22.30 2.14
N PHE A 112 -2.09 -21.14 1.51
CA PHE A 112 -2.90 -20.69 0.38
C PHE A 112 -2.86 -21.68 -0.78
N ALA A 113 -1.67 -22.12 -1.19
CA ALA A 113 -1.52 -23.08 -2.29
C ALA A 113 -2.24 -24.41 -1.99
N ARG A 114 -2.14 -24.90 -0.75
CA ARG A 114 -2.85 -26.12 -0.33
C ARG A 114 -4.37 -25.94 -0.30
N ALA A 115 -4.85 -24.78 0.15
CA ALA A 115 -6.28 -24.45 0.13
C ALA A 115 -6.83 -24.43 -1.30
N VAL A 116 -6.11 -23.80 -2.24
CA VAL A 116 -6.48 -23.79 -3.67
C VAL A 116 -6.53 -25.21 -4.24
N ALA A 117 -5.53 -26.04 -3.95
CA ALA A 117 -5.50 -27.43 -4.40
C ALA A 117 -6.63 -28.27 -3.78
N ALA A 118 -6.98 -28.05 -2.52
CA ALA A 118 -8.09 -28.73 -1.84
C ALA A 118 -9.42 -28.38 -2.49
N LEU A 119 -9.71 -27.09 -2.67
CA LEU A 119 -10.92 -26.64 -3.34
C LEU A 119 -11.03 -27.18 -4.78
N GLY A 120 -9.91 -27.25 -5.51
CA GLY A 120 -9.88 -27.85 -6.85
C GLY A 120 -10.26 -29.34 -6.88
N ARG A 121 -9.87 -30.12 -5.86
CA ARG A 121 -10.28 -31.53 -5.71
C ARG A 121 -11.76 -31.65 -5.40
N GLU A 122 -12.26 -30.88 -4.44
CA GLU A 122 -13.68 -30.87 -4.04
C GLU A 122 -14.60 -30.57 -5.23
N LEU A 123 -14.25 -29.57 -6.03
CA LEU A 123 -15.03 -29.21 -7.23
C LEU A 123 -14.98 -30.28 -8.32
N SER A 124 -13.85 -30.99 -8.44
CA SER A 124 -13.67 -32.07 -9.40
C SER A 124 -14.38 -33.36 -8.97
N GLU A 125 -14.48 -33.61 -7.66
CA GLU A 125 -15.28 -34.69 -7.06
C GLU A 125 -16.78 -34.43 -7.19
N GLY A 126 -17.23 -33.20 -6.91
CA GLY A 126 -18.63 -32.80 -7.10
C GLY A 126 -19.11 -32.90 -8.55
N LYS A 127 -18.24 -32.59 -9.53
CA LYS A 127 -18.57 -32.79 -10.97
C LYS A 127 -18.75 -34.26 -11.35
N ARG A 128 -17.95 -35.16 -10.76
CA ARG A 128 -18.05 -36.60 -11.03
C ARG A 128 -19.36 -37.17 -10.48
N GLN A 129 -19.75 -36.76 -9.27
CA GLN A 129 -21.00 -37.20 -8.65
C GLN A 129 -22.27 -36.65 -9.33
N ALA A 130 -22.19 -35.52 -10.03
CA ALA A 130 -23.33 -34.95 -10.75
C ALA A 130 -23.55 -35.55 -12.16
N THR A 131 -22.64 -36.41 -12.63
CA THR A 131 -22.69 -37.01 -13.97
C THR A 131 -23.01 -38.52 -13.94
N GLU A 132 -23.14 -39.11 -12.75
CA GLU A 132 -23.73 -40.44 -12.51
C GLU A 132 -25.20 -40.30 -12.10
#